data_AF-A0A917BE22-F1
#
_entry.id   AF-A0A917BE22-F1
#
_cell.length_a   1.000
_cell.length_b   1.000
_cell.length_c   1.000
_cell.angle_alpha   90.00
_cell.angle_beta   90.00
_cell.angle_gamma   90.00
#
_symmetry.space_group_name_H-M   'P 1'
#
loop_
_entity.id
_entity.type
_entity.pdbx_description
1 polymer ?
#
loop_
_entity_poly.entity_id
_entity_poly.type
_entity_poly.pdbx_seq_one_letter_code
_entity_poly.pdbx_strand_id
1 'polypeptide(L)'
;MVADHLPSHMKPRFMMHPAFAAEAGEQAIRRRDTFVVRSTSGIIELNAPDVLGALIAKGAANIVDQRDPGRHLEDAAVLLATIDAVGSLDVTSLSVNDRRRLRRIASRLSDAEASAWSLLSIDERLRGQQNVQRLTIAAQL
;
A
#
# COMPACT_ATOMS: atom_id res chain seq x y z
N MET A 1 17.77 1.96 -6.24
CA MET A 1 16.89 1.29 -5.25
C MET A 1 17.27 -0.18 -5.20
N VAL A 2 17.20 -0.82 -4.05
CA VAL A 2 17.57 -2.24 -3.85
C VAL A 2 16.46 -3.01 -3.16
N ALA A 3 16.42 -4.34 -3.31
CA ALA A 3 15.41 -5.18 -2.66
C ALA A 3 15.45 -5.02 -1.12
N ASP A 4 14.29 -5.14 -0.47
CA ASP A 4 14.17 -5.09 1.00
C ASP A 4 14.69 -6.36 1.69
N HIS A 5 14.84 -7.47 0.96
CA HIS A 5 15.40 -8.72 1.43
C HIS A 5 16.67 -9.09 0.67
N LEU A 6 17.73 -8.28 0.86
CA LEU A 6 19.06 -8.65 0.39
C LEU A 6 19.75 -9.61 1.38
N PRO A 7 20.62 -10.51 0.89
CA PRO A 7 21.51 -11.26 1.76
C PRO A 7 22.30 -10.33 2.69
N SER A 8 22.47 -10.70 3.96
CA SER A 8 23.07 -9.82 4.99
C SER A 8 24.49 -9.32 4.68
N HIS A 9 25.21 -10.02 3.80
CA HIS A 9 26.54 -9.65 3.32
C HIS A 9 26.52 -8.64 2.16
N MET A 10 25.37 -8.45 1.50
CA MET A 10 25.21 -7.48 0.41
C MET A 10 24.76 -6.12 0.95
N LYS A 11 25.69 -5.16 1.00
CA LYS A 11 25.44 -3.77 1.41
C LYS A 11 25.72 -2.79 0.25
N PRO A 12 24.88 -2.79 -0.80
CA PRO A 12 25.09 -1.97 -1.98
C PRO A 12 25.13 -0.47 -1.65
N ARG A 13 26.01 0.26 -2.34
CA ARG A 13 26.18 1.72 -2.23
C ARG A 13 26.06 2.36 -3.60
N PHE A 14 25.43 3.53 -3.66
CA PHE A 14 25.39 4.38 -4.85
C PHE A 14 26.05 5.72 -4.50
N MET A 15 27.05 6.15 -5.26
CA MET A 15 27.83 7.36 -4.97
C MET A 15 28.33 7.41 -3.51
N MET A 16 28.86 6.28 -3.01
CA MET A 16 29.31 6.11 -1.61
C MET A 16 28.20 6.20 -0.54
N HIS A 17 26.93 6.41 -0.90
CA HIS A 17 25.81 6.40 0.04
C HIS A 17 25.12 5.03 0.04
N PRO A 18 24.61 4.53 1.17
CA PRO A 18 23.81 3.30 1.20
C PRO A 18 22.69 3.38 0.16
N ALA A 19 22.55 2.33 -0.65
CA ALA A 19 21.45 2.26 -1.60
C ALA A 19 20.11 2.20 -0.85
N PHE A 20 19.13 2.98 -1.30
CA PHE A 20 17.80 3.01 -0.71
C PHE A 20 17.06 1.68 -0.96
N ALA A 21 16.54 1.07 0.10
CA ALA A 21 15.75 -0.15 0.03
C ALA A 21 14.31 0.13 -0.43
N ALA A 22 13.78 -0.72 -1.29
CA ALA A 22 12.37 -0.76 -1.65
C ALA A 22 11.59 -1.44 -0.51
N GLU A 23 11.33 -0.70 0.58
CA GLU A 23 10.60 -1.21 1.73
C GLU A 23 9.29 -1.89 1.33
N ALA A 24 9.08 -3.12 1.81
CA ALA A 24 7.94 -3.98 1.47
C ALA A 24 7.86 -4.43 0.00
N GLY A 25 8.92 -4.26 -0.80
CA GLY A 25 8.98 -4.63 -2.21
C GLY A 25 8.68 -6.11 -2.45
N GLU A 26 9.27 -7.02 -1.66
CA GLU A 26 8.99 -8.45 -1.80
C GLU A 26 7.51 -8.78 -1.52
N GLN A 27 6.93 -8.16 -0.48
CA GLN A 27 5.52 -8.39 -0.11
C GLN A 27 4.56 -7.85 -1.17
N ALA A 28 4.88 -6.70 -1.78
CA ALA A 28 4.11 -6.14 -2.89
C ALA A 28 4.17 -7.04 -4.14
N ILE A 29 5.29 -7.73 -4.38
CA ILE A 29 5.43 -8.70 -5.48
C ILE A 29 4.63 -9.97 -5.21
N ARG A 30 4.59 -10.46 -3.96
CA ARG A 30 3.86 -11.69 -3.60
C ARG A 30 2.34 -11.53 -3.72
N ARG A 31 1.83 -10.32 -3.54
CA ARG A 31 0.40 -9.95 -3.63
C ARG A 31 0.16 -9.10 -4.87
N ARG A 32 0.33 -9.69 -6.06
CA ARG A 32 0.24 -8.97 -7.34
C ARG A 32 -0.92 -9.48 -8.19
N ASP A 33 -1.59 -8.52 -8.81
CA ASP A 33 -2.45 -8.75 -9.96
C ASP A 33 -1.63 -8.70 -11.25
N THR A 34 -2.04 -9.51 -12.22
CA THR A 34 -1.45 -9.57 -13.55
C THR A 34 -2.45 -9.05 -14.57
N PHE A 35 -2.09 -7.98 -15.27
CA PHE A 35 -2.90 -7.32 -16.27
C PHE A 35 -2.32 -7.57 -17.66
N VAL A 36 -3.14 -8.02 -18.60
CA VAL A 36 -2.76 -8.14 -20.01
C VAL A 36 -3.27 -6.92 -20.76
N VAL A 37 -2.36 -6.02 -21.13
CA VAL A 37 -2.70 -4.82 -21.89
C VAL A 37 -2.50 -5.09 -23.37
N ARG A 38 -3.58 -4.94 -24.13
CA ARG A 38 -3.58 -5.07 -25.59
C ARG A 38 -3.65 -3.68 -26.21
N SER A 39 -2.74 -3.42 -27.14
CA SER A 39 -2.68 -2.17 -27.88
C SER A 39 -2.39 -2.44 -29.35
N THR A 40 -2.47 -1.40 -30.18
CA THR A 40 -2.11 -1.48 -31.60
C THR A 40 -0.64 -1.83 -31.83
N SER A 41 0.24 -1.56 -30.87
CA SER A 41 1.69 -1.85 -30.94
C SER A 41 2.07 -3.21 -30.35
N GLY A 42 1.14 -3.93 -29.72
CA GLY A 42 1.39 -5.27 -29.19
C GLY A 42 0.65 -5.59 -27.89
N ILE A 43 1.02 -6.73 -27.32
CA ILE A 43 0.49 -7.25 -26.06
C ILE A 43 1.62 -7.19 -25.02
N ILE A 44 1.34 -6.57 -23.88
CA ILE A 44 2.26 -6.57 -22.74
C ILE A 44 1.56 -7.11 -21.50
N GLU A 45 2.35 -7.75 -20.63
CA GLU A 45 1.92 -8.14 -19.30
C GLU A 45 2.44 -7.12 -18.29
N LEU A 46 1.53 -6.54 -17.51
CA LEU A 46 1.84 -5.65 -16.39
C LEU A 46 1.54 -6.38 -15.09
N ASN A 47 2.48 -6.30 -14.16
CA ASN A 47 2.33 -6.85 -12.82
C ASN A 47 2.32 -5.69 -11.83
N ALA A 48 1.27 -5.58 -11.03
CA ALA A 48 1.14 -4.55 -10.01
C ALA A 48 0.60 -5.19 -8.72
N PRO A 49 0.91 -4.64 -7.53
CA PRO A 49 0.31 -5.12 -6.30
C PRO A 49 -1.22 -5.07 -6.38
N ASP A 50 -1.89 -6.08 -5.82
CA ASP A 50 -3.32 -6.01 -5.54
C ASP A 50 -3.59 -4.87 -4.53
N VAL A 51 -4.85 -4.47 -4.37
CA VAL A 51 -5.20 -3.31 -3.53
C VAL A 51 -4.75 -3.48 -2.06
N LEU A 52 -4.76 -4.70 -1.52
CA LEU A 52 -4.32 -4.99 -0.16
C LEU A 52 -2.80 -4.90 -0.03
N GLY A 53 -2.07 -5.47 -0.98
CA GLY A 53 -0.62 -5.37 -1.13
C GLY A 53 -0.16 -3.93 -1.31
N ALA A 54 -0.89 -3.15 -2.12
CA ALA A 54 -0.64 -1.72 -2.29
C ALA A 54 -0.84 -0.95 -0.98
N LEU A 55 -1.91 -1.22 -0.21
CA LEU A 55 -2.14 -0.61 1.10
C LEU A 55 -1.04 -0.96 2.11
N ILE A 56 -0.58 -2.21 2.13
CA ILE A 56 0.55 -2.64 2.97
C ILE A 56 1.82 -1.87 2.59
N ALA A 57 2.10 -1.73 1.29
CA ALA A 57 3.26 -1.00 0.80
C ALA A 57 3.20 0.49 1.15
N LYS A 58 2.03 1.14 1.01
CA LYS A 58 1.83 2.54 1.45
C LYS A 58 1.96 2.69 2.97
N GLY A 59 1.49 1.72 3.75
CA GLY A 59 1.70 1.66 5.19
C GLY A 59 3.18 1.55 5.56
N ALA A 60 3.96 0.72 4.85
CA ALA A 60 5.40 0.61 5.04
C ALA A 60 6.11 1.95 4.74
N ALA A 61 5.79 2.55 3.59
CA ALA A 61 6.36 3.82 3.17
C ALA A 61 6.04 4.95 4.16
N ASN A 62 4.80 5.03 4.64
CA ASN A 62 4.39 6.01 5.66
C ASN A 62 5.14 5.87 7.00
N ILE A 63 5.60 4.67 7.36
CA ILE A 63 6.37 4.44 8.60
C ILE A 63 7.79 5.00 8.47
N VAL A 64 8.42 4.81 7.31
CA VAL A 64 9.85 5.13 7.13
C VAL A 64 10.09 6.53 6.58
N ASP A 65 9.10 7.13 5.91
CA ASP A 65 9.23 8.45 5.31
C ASP A 65 9.10 9.56 6.34
N GLN A 66 10.21 10.27 6.58
CA GLN A 66 10.27 11.38 7.52
C GLN A 66 10.08 12.74 6.84
N ARG A 67 10.19 12.81 5.50
CA ARG A 67 10.16 14.09 4.77
C ARG A 67 8.74 14.51 4.46
N ASP A 68 7.98 13.56 3.96
CA ASP A 68 6.58 13.77 3.61
C ASP A 68 5.83 12.45 3.76
N PRO A 69 5.47 12.08 5.01
CA PRO A 69 4.65 10.90 5.26
C PRO A 69 3.21 11.06 4.74
N GLY A 70 2.75 12.30 4.53
CA GLY A 70 1.37 12.64 4.16
C GLY A 70 0.97 12.07 2.80
N ARG A 71 1.85 12.17 1.79
CA ARG A 71 1.57 11.65 0.44
C ARG A 71 1.21 10.16 0.40
N HIS A 72 1.77 9.36 1.31
CA HIS A 72 1.45 7.92 1.36
C HIS A 72 0.05 7.66 1.95
N LEU A 73 -0.46 8.58 2.77
CA LEU A 73 -1.82 8.52 3.29
C LEU A 73 -2.84 8.96 2.24
N GLU A 74 -2.51 9.97 1.42
CA GLU A 74 -3.33 10.38 0.27
C GLU A 74 -3.50 9.22 -0.72
N ASP A 75 -2.40 8.55 -1.08
CA ASP A 75 -2.47 7.35 -1.93
C ASP A 75 -3.29 6.22 -1.27
N ALA A 76 -3.13 6.02 0.04
CA ALA A 76 -3.90 5.01 0.77
C ALA A 76 -5.40 5.33 0.79
N ALA A 77 -5.78 6.60 0.94
CA ALA A 77 -7.16 7.06 0.88
C ALA A 77 -7.79 6.75 -0.49
N VAL A 78 -7.07 7.01 -1.58
CA VAL A 78 -7.50 6.64 -2.95
C VAL A 78 -7.69 5.12 -3.06
N LEU A 79 -6.71 4.32 -2.64
CA LEU A 79 -6.81 2.85 -2.69
C LEU A 79 -8.03 2.34 -1.91
N LEU A 80 -8.28 2.88 -0.71
CA LEU A 80 -9.44 2.53 0.10
C LEU A 80 -10.77 2.87 -0.60
N ALA A 81 -10.83 3.99 -1.31
CA ALA A 81 -12.00 4.36 -2.10
C ALA A 81 -12.22 3.42 -3.31
N THR A 82 -11.19 2.76 -3.82
CA THR A 82 -11.33 1.79 -4.93
C THR A 82 -11.81 0.40 -4.52
N ILE A 83 -11.88 0.10 -3.21
CA ILE A 83 -12.30 -1.23 -2.73
C ILE A 83 -13.82 -1.35 -2.83
N ASP A 84 -14.30 -2.24 -3.70
CA ASP A 84 -15.74 -2.51 -3.82
C ASP A 84 -16.27 -3.34 -2.64
N ALA A 85 -15.52 -4.36 -2.21
CA ALA A 85 -15.90 -5.23 -1.10
C ALA A 85 -14.68 -5.65 -0.27
N VAL A 86 -14.57 -5.14 0.97
CA VAL A 86 -13.50 -5.54 1.89
C VAL A 86 -13.49 -7.06 2.16
N GLY A 87 -14.66 -7.70 2.12
CA GLY A 87 -14.80 -9.14 2.34
C GLY A 87 -14.16 -10.03 1.27
N SER A 88 -13.80 -9.49 0.09
CA SER A 88 -13.07 -10.24 -0.94
C SER A 88 -11.55 -10.15 -0.81
N LEU A 89 -11.04 -9.35 0.13
CA LEU A 89 -9.61 -9.21 0.35
C LEU A 89 -9.09 -10.39 1.18
N ASP A 90 -7.93 -10.92 0.81
CA ASP A 90 -7.26 -11.97 1.59
C ASP A 90 -6.58 -11.41 2.84
N VAL A 91 -7.41 -11.01 3.81
CA VAL A 91 -6.97 -10.56 5.13
C VAL A 91 -6.48 -11.71 6.02
N THR A 92 -6.75 -12.96 5.63
CA THR A 92 -6.38 -14.14 6.41
C THR A 92 -4.89 -14.49 6.30
N SER A 93 -4.26 -14.21 5.15
CA SER A 93 -2.83 -14.43 4.92
C SER A 93 -1.92 -13.32 5.46
N LEU A 94 -2.48 -12.30 6.13
CA LEU A 94 -1.70 -11.18 6.65
C LEU A 94 -0.66 -11.65 7.67
N SER A 95 0.59 -11.21 7.51
CA SER A 95 1.63 -11.38 8.52
C SER A 95 1.45 -10.38 9.68
N VAL A 96 2.23 -10.54 10.76
CA VAL A 96 2.26 -9.56 11.86
C VAL A 96 2.71 -8.18 11.37
N ASN A 97 3.68 -8.14 10.44
CA ASN A 97 4.18 -6.89 9.87
C ASN A 97 3.16 -6.24 8.93
N ASP A 98 2.41 -7.04 8.16
CA ASP A 98 1.35 -6.50 7.31
C ASP A 98 0.26 -5.83 8.16
N ARG A 99 -0.19 -6.50 9.23
CA ARG A 99 -1.13 -5.90 10.19
C ARG A 99 -0.59 -4.61 10.82
N ARG A 100 0.70 -4.57 11.19
CA ARG A 100 1.34 -3.35 11.73
C ARG A 100 1.28 -2.20 10.72
N ARG A 101 1.54 -2.45 9.44
CA ARG A 101 1.51 -1.45 8.37
C ARG A 101 0.08 -0.97 8.09
N LEU A 102 -0.88 -1.89 8.07
CA LEU A 102 -2.30 -1.55 7.91
C LEU A 102 -2.84 -0.75 9.11
N ARG A 103 -2.49 -1.11 10.35
CA ARG A 103 -2.82 -0.30 11.55
C ARG A 103 -2.32 1.12 11.44
N ARG A 104 -1.12 1.32 10.89
CA ARG A 104 -0.56 2.67 10.70
C ARG A 104 -1.47 3.51 9.80
N ILE A 105 -1.96 2.93 8.70
CA ILE A 105 -2.91 3.61 7.82
C ILE A 105 -4.24 3.83 8.53
N ALA A 106 -4.83 2.78 9.10
CA ALA A 106 -6.14 2.82 9.76
C ALA A 106 -6.20 3.87 10.88
N SER A 107 -5.19 3.94 11.73
CA SER A 107 -5.11 4.94 12.81
C SER A 107 -4.96 6.38 12.34
N ARG A 108 -4.43 6.61 11.14
CA ARG A 108 -4.26 7.94 10.55
C ARG A 108 -5.48 8.39 9.76
N LEU A 109 -6.21 7.42 9.20
CA LEU A 109 -7.39 7.64 8.37
C LEU A 109 -8.70 7.38 9.12
N SER A 110 -8.65 7.07 10.41
CA SER A 110 -9.84 6.95 11.27
C SER A 110 -10.50 8.30 11.55
N ASP A 111 -9.74 9.39 11.44
CA ASP A 111 -10.30 10.74 11.47
C ASP A 111 -10.98 11.04 10.12
N ALA A 112 -12.27 11.34 10.18
CA ALA A 112 -13.06 11.66 9.00
C ALA A 112 -12.57 12.94 8.33
N GLU A 113 -11.95 13.87 9.06
CA GLU A 113 -11.44 15.14 8.54
C GLU A 113 -9.94 15.11 8.21
N ALA A 114 -9.32 13.92 8.22
CA ALA A 114 -7.92 13.79 7.82
C ALA A 114 -7.68 14.38 6.42
N SER A 115 -6.59 15.17 6.28
CA SER A 115 -6.28 15.88 5.03
C SER A 115 -6.11 14.95 3.82
N ALA A 116 -5.75 13.69 4.05
CA ALA A 116 -5.65 12.66 3.02
C ALA A 116 -6.97 12.41 2.26
N TRP A 117 -8.12 12.78 2.85
CA TRP A 117 -9.42 12.68 2.21
C TRP A 117 -9.76 13.84 1.28
N SER A 118 -8.98 14.93 1.29
CA SER A 118 -9.32 16.18 0.61
C SER A 118 -9.30 16.11 -0.92
N LEU A 119 -8.58 15.14 -1.49
CA LEU A 119 -8.45 14.95 -2.93
C LEU A 119 -9.61 14.14 -3.54
N LEU A 120 -10.48 13.56 -2.71
CA LEU A 120 -11.57 12.69 -3.15
C LEU A 120 -12.90 13.46 -3.23
N SER A 121 -13.76 13.04 -4.15
CA SER A 121 -15.17 13.43 -4.11
C SER A 121 -15.84 12.94 -2.82
N ILE A 122 -17.01 13.50 -2.50
CA ILE A 122 -17.76 13.13 -1.29
C ILE A 122 -18.07 11.62 -1.28
N ASP A 123 -18.48 11.06 -2.42
CA ASP A 123 -18.84 9.63 -2.51
C ASP A 123 -17.63 8.72 -2.36
N GLU A 124 -16.50 9.07 -2.98
CA GLU A 124 -15.24 8.33 -2.85
C GLU A 124 -14.70 8.40 -1.42
N ARG A 125 -14.74 9.58 -0.79
CA ARG A 125 -14.36 9.79 0.61
C ARG A 125 -15.20 8.92 1.54
N LEU A 126 -16.53 8.94 1.41
CA LEU A 126 -17.42 8.13 2.23
C LEU A 126 -17.14 6.64 2.08
N ARG A 127 -16.95 6.17 0.84
CA ARG A 127 -16.58 4.78 0.54
C ARG A 127 -15.25 4.41 1.19
N GLY A 128 -14.22 5.24 1.03
CA GLY A 128 -12.89 5.03 1.61
C GLY A 128 -12.94 4.95 3.14
N GLN A 129 -13.66 5.86 3.80
CA GLN A 129 -13.84 5.86 5.25
C GLN A 129 -14.57 4.61 5.76
N GLN A 130 -15.62 4.19 5.07
CA GLN A 130 -16.31 2.93 5.39
C GLN A 130 -15.39 1.73 5.21
N ASN A 131 -14.56 1.72 4.18
CA ASN A 131 -13.62 0.62 3.92
C ASN A 131 -12.51 0.57 4.96
N VAL A 132 -12.02 1.69 5.50
CA VAL A 132 -11.08 1.70 6.64
C VAL A 132 -11.69 1.01 7.86
N GLN A 133 -12.94 1.34 8.18
CA GLN A 133 -13.65 0.74 9.32
C GLN A 133 -13.83 -0.77 9.13
N ARG A 134 -14.32 -1.18 7.95
CA ARG A 134 -14.52 -2.60 7.60
C ARG A 134 -13.21 -3.37 7.59
N LEU A 135 -12.14 -2.80 7.05
CA LEU A 135 -10.81 -3.43 7.00
C LEU A 135 -10.24 -3.60 8.42
N THR A 136 -10.42 -2.60 9.29
CA THR A 136 -10.01 -2.67 10.70
C THR A 136 -10.65 -3.86 11.42
N ILE A 137 -11.96 -4.05 11.21
CA ILE A 137 -12.70 -5.19 11.77
C ILE A 137 -12.24 -6.52 11.14
N ALA A 138 -12.21 -6.60 9.81
CA ALA A 138 -11.92 -7.84 9.09
C ALA A 138 -10.49 -8.35 9.32
N ALA A 139 -9.51 -7.43 9.40
CA ALA A 139 -8.10 -7.78 9.59
C ALA A 139 -7.64 -7.75 11.07
N GLN A 140 -8.55 -7.46 12.01
CA GLN A 140 -8.27 -7.36 13.46
C GLN A 140 -7.09 -6.43 13.74
N LEU A 141 -7.17 -5.21 13.19
CA LEU A 141 -6.13 -4.20 13.29
C LEU A 141 -6.13 -3.51 14.65
#